data_AF-A0A1E7FAB4-F1
#
_entry.id   AF-A0A1E7FAB4-F1
#
_cell.length_a   1.000
_cell.length_b   1.000
_cell.length_c   1.000
_cell.angle_alpha   90.00
_cell.angle_beta   90.00
_cell.angle_gamma   90.00
#
_symmetry.space_group_name_H-M   'P 1'
#
loop_
_entity.id
_entity.type
_entity.pdbx_description
1 polymer ?
#
loop_
_entity_poly.entity_id
_entity_poly.type
_entity_poly.pdbx_seq_one_letter_code
_entity_poly.pdbx_strand_id
1 'polypeptide(L)'
;QGAGITRPSRIQSLAWPQILSGNHTIVADQTGSGKTGAYLVPCLLRSLQTPSIKQNGSPKVLILAPTAELADQIRAVCLKISQNGTPFNTMVVTANGKFTTSIRDQIRMIQRTQVDVLISTPGRVSTILRTRNSGLDLSNLQSIVLDEVD
;
A
#
# COMPACT_ATOMS: atom_id res chain seq x y z
N GLN A 1 -3.43 -20.75 8.70
CA GLN A 1 -3.10 -21.44 7.44
C GLN A 1 -2.53 -20.38 6.52
N GLY A 2 -1.26 -20.49 6.09
CA GLY A 2 -0.56 -19.42 5.36
C GLY A 2 -1.27 -19.01 4.05
N ALA A 3 -0.84 -17.93 3.42
CA ALA A 3 -1.48 -17.30 2.25
C ALA A 3 -1.60 -18.19 0.98
N GLY A 4 -1.41 -19.50 1.08
CA GLY A 4 -1.46 -20.46 -0.02
C GLY A 4 -0.23 -20.42 -0.93
N ILE A 5 0.74 -19.54 -0.65
CA ILE A 5 1.97 -19.41 -1.43
C ILE A 5 2.99 -20.41 -0.89
N THR A 6 2.93 -21.66 -1.38
CA THR A 6 3.98 -22.66 -1.14
C THR A 6 5.21 -22.41 -2.02
N ARG A 7 5.05 -21.74 -3.16
CA ARG A 7 6.12 -21.26 -4.04
C ARG A 7 5.74 -19.92 -4.67
N PRO A 8 6.65 -18.94 -4.73
CA PRO A 8 6.39 -17.69 -5.44
C PRO A 8 6.13 -17.93 -6.92
N SER A 9 5.29 -17.10 -7.53
CA SER A 9 5.14 -17.09 -8.99
C SER A 9 6.42 -16.60 -9.67
N ARG A 10 6.51 -16.77 -11.00
CA ARG A 10 7.67 -16.30 -11.78
C ARG A 10 7.90 -14.81 -11.58
N ILE A 11 6.86 -13.99 -11.71
CA ILE A 11 6.98 -12.53 -11.55
C ILE A 11 7.37 -12.13 -10.13
N GLN A 12 6.86 -12.83 -9.11
CA GLN A 12 7.27 -12.62 -7.71
C GLN A 12 8.75 -12.92 -7.51
N SER A 13 9.22 -14.06 -8.01
CA SER A 13 10.61 -14.49 -7.89
C SER A 13 11.59 -13.51 -8.56
N LEU A 14 11.18 -12.89 -9.66
CA LEU A 14 11.98 -11.88 -10.36
C LEU A 14 11.95 -10.51 -9.67
N ALA A 15 10.77 -10.08 -9.19
CA ALA A 15 10.57 -8.75 -8.63
C ALA A 15 11.14 -8.59 -7.21
N TRP A 16 10.98 -9.61 -6.35
CA TRP A 16 11.38 -9.54 -4.95
C TRP A 16 12.84 -9.12 -4.72
N PRO A 17 13.86 -9.73 -5.33
CA PRO A 17 15.25 -9.31 -5.11
C PRO A 17 15.52 -7.87 -5.58
N GLN A 18 14.86 -7.42 -6.65
CA GLN A 18 15.02 -6.06 -7.17
C GLN A 18 14.44 -5.02 -6.22
N ILE A 19 13.22 -5.26 -5.74
CA ILE A 19 12.51 -4.32 -4.85
C ILE A 19 13.16 -4.30 -3.46
N LEU A 20 13.59 -5.45 -2.93
CA LEU A 20 14.29 -5.52 -1.64
C LEU A 20 15.61 -4.74 -1.65
N SER A 21 16.33 -4.77 -2.78
CA SER A 21 17.55 -3.99 -2.97
C SER A 21 17.30 -2.48 -3.04
N GLY A 22 16.04 -2.05 -3.17
CA GLY A 22 15.67 -0.64 -3.29
C GLY A 22 15.72 -0.08 -4.70
N ASN A 23 15.78 -0.95 -5.70
CA ASN A 23 15.84 -0.53 -7.09
C ASN A 23 14.46 -0.06 -7.58
N HIS A 24 14.44 0.98 -8.42
CA HIS A 24 13.27 1.31 -9.21
C HIS A 24 12.95 0.14 -10.14
N THR A 25 11.74 -0.41 -9.99
CA THR A 25 11.37 -1.69 -10.64
C THR A 25 10.03 -1.53 -11.35
N ILE A 26 10.00 -1.93 -12.63
CA ILE A 26 8.76 -2.10 -13.39
C ILE A 26 8.39 -3.58 -13.33
N VAL A 27 7.19 -3.87 -12.85
CA VAL A 27 6.66 -5.24 -12.75
C VAL A 27 5.56 -5.41 -13.78
N ALA A 28 5.93 -5.94 -14.95
CA ALA A 28 5.02 -6.17 -16.07
C ALA A 28 4.81 -7.66 -16.31
N ASP A 29 3.55 -8.10 -16.24
CA ASP A 29 3.11 -9.46 -16.54
C ASP A 29 1.59 -9.45 -16.77
N GLN A 30 1.02 -10.55 -17.25
CA GLN A 30 -0.41 -10.71 -17.48
C GLN A 30 -1.24 -10.64 -16.19
N THR A 31 -2.53 -10.32 -16.29
CA THR A 31 -3.46 -10.35 -15.16
C THR A 31 -3.51 -11.75 -14.52
N GLY A 32 -3.59 -11.81 -13.19
CA GLY A 32 -3.59 -13.08 -12.45
C GLY A 32 -2.21 -13.72 -12.22
N SER A 33 -1.12 -13.16 -12.74
CA SER A 33 0.27 -13.64 -12.51
C SER A 33 0.80 -13.45 -11.08
N GLY A 34 0.08 -12.68 -10.25
CA GLY A 34 0.48 -12.39 -8.87
C GLY A 34 1.29 -11.10 -8.68
N LYS A 35 1.20 -10.14 -9.62
CA LYS A 35 1.84 -8.81 -9.57
C LYS A 35 1.64 -8.08 -8.24
N THR A 36 0.42 -8.10 -7.70
CA THR A 36 0.12 -7.46 -6.41
C THR A 36 1.00 -8.01 -5.28
N GLY A 37 1.17 -9.34 -5.20
CA GLY A 37 2.11 -9.94 -4.26
C GLY A 37 3.59 -9.71 -4.61
N ALA A 38 3.88 -9.52 -5.90
CA ALA A 38 5.24 -9.26 -6.39
C ALA A 38 5.77 -7.90 -5.89
N TYR A 39 4.93 -6.87 -5.79
CA TYR A 39 5.33 -5.59 -5.19
C TYR A 39 5.02 -5.49 -3.69
N LEU A 40 3.90 -6.02 -3.19
CA LEU A 40 3.49 -5.82 -1.78
C LEU A 40 4.46 -6.45 -0.79
N VAL A 41 4.78 -7.73 -1.00
CA VAL A 41 5.59 -8.51 -0.06
C VAL A 41 6.97 -7.87 0.20
N PRO A 42 7.78 -7.54 -0.84
CA PRO A 42 9.09 -6.94 -0.60
C PRO A 42 9.01 -5.52 -0.05
N CYS A 43 8.03 -4.70 -0.46
CA CYS A 43 7.81 -3.36 0.10
C CYS A 43 7.48 -3.42 1.60
N LEU A 44 6.61 -4.36 2.00
CA LEU A 44 6.27 -4.59 3.41
C LEU A 44 7.48 -5.08 4.21
N LEU A 45 8.25 -6.04 3.68
CA LEU A 45 9.42 -6.57 4.37
C LEU A 45 10.46 -5.47 4.65
N ARG A 46 10.74 -4.63 3.64
CA ARG A 46 11.65 -3.47 3.77
C ARG A 46 11.14 -2.46 4.80
N SER A 47 9.83 -2.17 4.76
CA SER A 47 9.15 -1.29 5.71
C SER A 47 9.30 -1.75 7.16
N LEU A 48 9.19 -3.06 7.40
CA LEU A 48 9.29 -3.66 8.74
C LEU A 48 10.72 -3.72 9.28
N GLN A 49 11.72 -3.85 8.40
CA GLN A 49 13.13 -3.89 8.78
C GLN A 49 13.69 -2.52 9.19
N THR A 50 13.02 -1.44 8.77
CA THR A 50 13.47 -0.08 9.07
C THR A 50 12.82 0.42 10.36
N PRO A 51 13.61 0.74 11.41
CA PRO A 51 13.09 1.40 12.61
C PRO A 51 12.40 2.70 12.21
N SER A 52 11.19 2.92 12.68
CA SER A 52 10.50 4.19 12.41
C SER A 52 9.90 4.76 13.68
N ILE A 53 9.79 6.08 13.68
CA ILE A 53 8.97 6.80 14.63
C ILE A 53 7.52 6.35 14.38
N LYS A 54 6.91 5.71 15.38
CA LYS A 54 5.49 5.36 15.31
C LYS A 54 4.69 6.66 15.39
N GLN A 55 4.29 7.18 14.24
CA GLN A 55 3.55 8.43 14.13
C GLN A 55 2.25 8.20 13.35
N ASN A 56 1.18 8.82 13.84
CA ASN A 56 -0.10 8.82 13.12
C ASN A 56 0.04 9.52 11.78
N GLY A 57 -0.66 9.03 10.76
CA GLY A 57 -0.70 9.66 9.45
C GLY A 57 0.63 9.64 8.69
N SER A 58 1.60 8.81 9.09
CA SER A 58 2.91 8.72 8.41
C SER A 58 3.18 7.31 7.85
N PRO A 59 2.65 6.99 6.65
CA PRO A 59 2.83 5.68 6.03
C PRO A 59 4.24 5.47 5.48
N LYS A 60 4.69 4.20 5.52
CA LYS A 60 5.96 3.77 4.90
C LYS A 60 5.77 3.31 3.45
N VAL A 61 4.58 2.81 3.13
CA VAL A 61 4.23 2.35 1.79
C VAL A 61 2.99 3.10 1.31
N LEU A 62 3.09 3.71 0.13
CA LEU A 62 1.98 4.35 -0.56
C LEU A 62 1.70 3.58 -1.86
N ILE A 63 0.46 3.13 -2.03
CA ILE A 63 0.02 2.42 -3.23
C ILE A 63 -1.05 3.28 -3.91
N LEU A 64 -0.80 3.63 -5.17
CA LEU A 64 -1.73 4.38 -6.00
C LEU A 64 -2.38 3.42 -6.99
N ALA A 65 -3.67 3.16 -6.79
CA ALA A 65 -4.51 2.42 -7.72
C ALA A 65 -5.30 3.40 -8.61
N PRO A 66 -5.64 3.04 -9.87
CA PRO A 66 -6.35 3.96 -10.75
C PRO A 66 -7.83 4.11 -10.36
N THR A 67 -8.41 3.08 -9.74
CA THR A 67 -9.82 3.07 -9.30
C THR A 67 -9.97 2.70 -7.83
N ALA A 68 -11.13 3.02 -7.25
CA ALA A 68 -11.42 2.68 -5.86
C ALA A 68 -11.65 1.17 -5.68
N GLU A 69 -12.20 0.52 -6.69
CA GLU A 69 -12.46 -0.91 -6.74
C GLU A 69 -11.14 -1.69 -6.68
N LEU A 70 -10.12 -1.23 -7.42
CA LEU A 70 -8.78 -1.83 -7.38
C LEU A 70 -8.09 -1.56 -6.04
N ALA A 71 -8.25 -0.36 -5.48
CA ALA A 71 -7.76 -0.08 -4.13
C ALA A 71 -8.34 -1.05 -3.08
N ASP A 72 -9.63 -1.37 -3.17
CA ASP A 72 -10.30 -2.35 -2.30
C ASP A 72 -9.79 -3.77 -2.53
N GLN A 73 -9.47 -4.16 -3.77
CA GLN A 73 -8.86 -5.45 -4.07
C GLN A 73 -7.46 -5.58 -3.46
N ILE A 74 -6.62 -4.54 -3.60
CA ILE A 74 -5.28 -4.48 -3.00
C ILE A 74 -5.39 -4.54 -1.47
N ARG A 75 -6.37 -3.86 -0.86
CA ARG A 75 -6.66 -3.95 0.58
C ARG A 75 -6.95 -5.39 1.00
N ALA A 76 -7.74 -6.12 0.22
CA ALA A 76 -8.03 -7.52 0.50
C ALA A 76 -6.76 -8.39 0.51
N VAL A 77 -5.81 -8.12 -0.39
CA VAL A 77 -4.50 -8.80 -0.38
C VAL A 77 -3.70 -8.40 0.86
N CYS A 78 -3.67 -7.13 1.22
CA CYS A 78 -2.98 -6.66 2.44
C CYS A 78 -3.53 -7.34 3.70
N LEU A 79 -4.86 -7.43 3.84
CA LEU A 79 -5.49 -8.12 4.97
C LEU A 79 -5.14 -9.61 5.02
N LYS A 80 -5.10 -10.30 3.88
CA LYS A 80 -4.66 -11.70 3.81
C LYS A 80 -3.21 -11.85 4.27
N ILE A 81 -2.31 -10.95 3.87
CA ILE A 81 -0.91 -10.99 4.33
C ILE A 81 -0.86 -10.74 5.84
N SER A 82 -1.58 -9.73 6.33
CA SER A 82 -1.57 -9.36 7.75
C SER A 82 -2.06 -10.49 8.66
N GLN A 83 -3.13 -11.18 8.25
CA GLN A 83 -3.69 -12.32 9.00
C GLN A 83 -2.77 -13.54 9.01
N ASN A 84 -1.80 -13.61 8.10
CA ASN A 84 -0.87 -14.74 7.94
C ASN A 84 0.45 -14.57 8.70
N GLY A 85 0.48 -13.73 9.74
CA GLY A 85 1.57 -13.69 10.71
C GLY A 85 2.48 -12.47 10.64
N THR A 86 2.16 -11.48 9.81
CA THR A 86 2.89 -10.19 9.76
C THR A 86 1.93 -9.05 10.03
N PRO A 87 1.72 -8.60 11.29
CA PRO A 87 0.76 -7.55 11.59
C PRO A 87 1.23 -6.19 11.06
N PHE A 88 0.37 -5.50 10.31
CA PHE A 88 0.57 -4.11 9.88
C PHE A 88 -0.78 -3.42 9.64
N ASN A 89 -0.81 -2.10 9.81
CA ASN A 89 -1.99 -1.28 9.63
C ASN A 89 -2.12 -0.83 8.17
N THR A 90 -3.21 -1.25 7.52
CA THR A 90 -3.59 -0.81 6.18
C THR A 90 -4.73 0.20 6.26
N MET A 91 -4.58 1.33 5.57
CA MET A 91 -5.64 2.33 5.40
C MET A 91 -5.94 2.53 3.92
N VAL A 92 -7.22 2.64 3.57
CA VAL A 92 -7.66 3.00 2.23
C VAL A 92 -8.35 4.36 2.28
N VAL A 93 -7.93 5.27 1.42
CA VAL A 93 -8.57 6.58 1.25
C VAL A 93 -8.85 6.82 -0.23
N THR A 94 -10.12 6.76 -0.63
CA THR A 94 -10.56 6.91 -2.02
C THR A 94 -11.66 7.96 -2.12
N ALA A 95 -11.91 8.49 -3.32
CA ALA A 95 -13.02 9.43 -3.51
C ALA A 95 -14.38 8.75 -3.52
N ASN A 96 -14.42 7.59 -4.17
CA ASN A 96 -15.61 6.78 -4.38
C ASN A 96 -15.32 5.35 -3.88
N GLY A 97 -16.24 4.43 -4.13
CA GLY A 97 -16.07 3.01 -3.81
C GLY A 97 -16.83 2.60 -2.55
N LYS A 98 -16.88 1.29 -2.33
CA LYS A 98 -17.78 0.66 -1.36
C LYS A 98 -17.54 1.08 0.09
N PHE A 99 -16.28 1.39 0.43
CA PHE A 99 -15.88 1.73 1.80
C PHE A 99 -15.46 3.20 1.95
N THR A 100 -15.87 4.06 1.02
CA THR A 100 -15.53 5.48 1.08
C THR A 100 -16.28 6.20 2.21
N THR A 101 -15.60 7.15 2.83
CA THR A 101 -16.16 8.08 3.83
C THR A 101 -15.90 9.52 3.39
N SER A 102 -16.49 10.50 4.07
CA SER A 102 -16.27 11.90 3.74
C SER A 102 -14.77 12.26 3.85
N ILE A 103 -14.31 13.24 3.07
CA ILE A 103 -12.91 13.70 3.15
C ILE A 103 -12.50 14.12 4.58
N ARG A 104 -13.45 14.69 5.35
CA ARG A 104 -13.20 15.09 6.74
C ARG A 104 -12.97 13.88 7.63
N ASP A 105 -13.72 12.80 7.43
CA ASP A 105 -13.55 11.56 8.20
C ASP A 105 -12.25 10.85 7.82
N GLN A 106 -11.90 10.84 6.52
CA GLN A 106 -10.61 10.31 6.06
C GLN A 106 -9.43 11.06 6.70
N ILE A 107 -9.47 12.40 6.70
CA ILE A 107 -8.45 13.23 7.38
C ILE A 107 -8.39 12.92 8.87
N ARG A 108 -9.54 12.80 9.54
CA ARG A 108 -9.59 12.45 10.96
C ARG A 108 -9.00 11.06 11.23
N MET A 109 -9.24 10.09 10.35
CA MET A 109 -8.66 8.75 10.44
C MET A 109 -7.13 8.82 10.29
N ILE A 110 -6.62 9.55 9.29
CA ILE A 110 -5.18 9.77 9.08
C ILE A 110 -4.54 10.36 10.34
N GLN A 111 -5.13 11.41 10.91
CA GLN A 111 -4.59 12.09 12.11
C GLN A 111 -4.56 11.21 13.37
N ARG A 112 -5.43 10.20 13.47
CA ARG A 112 -5.65 9.42 14.69
C ARG A 112 -5.07 8.02 14.67
N THR A 113 -4.66 7.55 13.50
CA THR A 113 -4.27 6.15 13.31
C THR A 113 -2.85 6.07 12.78
N GLN A 114 -2.06 5.17 13.38
CA GLN A 114 -0.80 4.74 12.78
C GLN A 114 -1.11 3.92 11.52
N VAL A 115 -0.53 4.30 10.39
CA VAL A 115 -0.71 3.63 9.10
C VAL A 115 0.64 3.16 8.62
N ASP A 116 0.77 1.87 8.27
CA ASP A 116 2.00 1.33 7.67
C ASP A 116 1.89 1.34 6.14
N VAL A 117 0.70 0.99 5.63
CA VAL A 117 0.36 0.99 4.21
C VAL A 117 -0.84 1.89 3.96
N LEU A 118 -0.65 2.93 3.13
CA LEU A 118 -1.72 3.76 2.62
C LEU A 118 -2.03 3.38 1.17
N ILE A 119 -3.27 3.01 0.88
CA ILE A 119 -3.76 2.75 -0.47
C ILE A 119 -4.70 3.90 -0.84
N SER A 120 -4.50 4.50 -2.01
CA SER A 120 -5.33 5.61 -2.47
C SER A 120 -5.42 5.65 -4.00
N THR A 121 -6.24 6.55 -4.51
CA THR A 121 -6.17 6.98 -5.91
C THR A 121 -5.34 8.27 -6.01
N PRO A 122 -4.64 8.52 -7.14
CA PRO A 122 -3.83 9.73 -7.31
C PRO A 122 -4.60 11.03 -7.00
N GLY A 123 -5.83 11.16 -7.48
CA GLY A 123 -6.65 12.34 -7.23
C GLY A 123 -7.01 12.53 -5.75
N ARG A 124 -7.32 11.44 -5.03
CA ARG A 124 -7.71 11.51 -3.62
C ARG A 124 -6.53 11.85 -2.72
N VAL A 125 -5.40 11.15 -2.86
CA VAL A 125 -4.20 11.46 -2.06
C VAL A 125 -3.73 12.89 -2.31
N SER A 126 -3.80 13.36 -3.56
CA SER A 126 -3.42 14.72 -3.92
C SER A 126 -4.33 15.77 -3.27
N THR A 127 -5.64 15.50 -3.21
CA THR A 127 -6.60 16.37 -2.50
C THR A 127 -6.29 16.42 -1.00
N ILE A 128 -5.98 15.27 -0.39
CA ILE A 128 -5.64 15.19 1.04
C ILE A 128 -4.34 15.96 1.32
N LEU A 129 -3.29 15.77 0.53
CA LEU A 129 -2.01 16.48 0.68
C LEU A 129 -2.16 18.00 0.55
N ARG A 130 -3.05 18.47 -0.33
CA ARG A 130 -3.36 19.90 -0.49
C ARG A 130 -4.25 20.47 0.62
N THR A 131 -4.90 19.62 1.42
CA THR A 131 -5.75 20.07 2.51
C THR A 131 -4.88 20.49 3.69
N ARG A 132 -5.05 21.74 4.15
CA ARG A 132 -4.34 22.26 5.32
C ARG A 132 -4.65 21.39 6.53
N ASN A 133 -3.61 21.05 7.30
CA ASN A 133 -3.70 20.19 8.49
C ASN A 133 -4.27 18.80 8.21
N SER A 134 -4.07 18.23 7.02
CA SER A 134 -4.53 16.87 6.70
C SER A 134 -3.93 15.79 7.61
N GLY A 135 -2.77 16.06 8.22
CA GLY A 135 -2.06 15.11 9.08
C GLY A 135 -1.36 13.99 8.31
N LEU A 136 -1.43 14.00 6.97
CA LEU A 136 -0.70 13.05 6.14
C LEU A 136 0.74 13.54 5.97
N ASP A 137 1.69 12.82 6.56
CA ASP A 137 3.12 13.10 6.45
C ASP A 137 3.86 11.98 5.71
N LEU A 138 4.35 12.29 4.51
CA LEU A 138 5.08 11.35 3.66
C LEU A 138 6.60 11.37 3.89
N SER A 139 7.11 12.07 4.90
CA SER A 139 8.55 12.14 5.21
C SER A 139 9.17 10.76 5.51
N ASN A 140 8.39 9.82 6.05
CA ASN A 140 8.80 8.45 6.34
C ASN A 140 8.52 7.45 5.20
N LEU A 141 8.07 7.93 4.03
CA LEU A 141 7.73 7.07 2.90
C LEU A 141 8.98 6.39 2.34
N GLN A 142 8.97 5.05 2.30
CA GLN A 142 10.08 4.24 1.81
C GLN A 142 9.80 3.63 0.44
N SER A 143 8.53 3.48 0.08
CA SER A 143 8.12 2.88 -1.19
C SER A 143 6.83 3.53 -1.69
N ILE A 144 6.85 3.90 -2.97
CA ILE A 144 5.65 4.28 -3.72
C ILE A 144 5.43 3.25 -4.81
N VAL A 145 4.20 2.76 -4.92
CA VAL A 145 3.77 1.81 -5.95
C VAL A 145 2.68 2.49 -6.76
N LEU A 146 2.82 2.43 -8.08
CA LEU A 146 1.78 2.79 -9.03
C LEU A 146 1.27 1.47 -9.62
N ASP A 147 0.02 1.10 -9.33
CA ASP A 147 -0.59 -0.11 -9.86
C ASP A 147 -1.39 0.22 -11.13
N GLU A 148 -1.40 -0.70 -12.09
CA GLU A 148 -2.06 -0.52 -13.41
C GLU A 148 -1.68 0.81 -14.09
N VAL A 149 -0.38 0.98 -14.35
CA VAL A 149 0.16 2.08 -15.16
C VAL A 149 0.41 1.55 -16.57
N ASP A 150 -0.61 1.60 -17.41
CA ASP A 150 -0.50 1.41 -18.86
C ASP A 150 -0.33 2.72 -19.64
#